data_AF-A0A2N6EU87-F1
#
_entry.id   AF-A0A2N6EU87-F1
#
_cell.length_a   1.000
_cell.length_b   1.000
_cell.length_c   1.000
_cell.angle_alpha   90.00
_cell.angle_beta   90.00
_cell.angle_gamma   90.00
#
_symmetry.space_group_name_H-M   'P 1'
#
loop_
_entity.id
_entity.type
_entity.pdbx_description
1 polymer ?
#
loop_
_entity_poly.entity_id
_entity_poly.type
_entity_poly.pdbx_seq_one_letter_code
_entity_poly.pdbx_strand_id
1 'polypeptide(L)'
;MTKWKLWIVMVVIFAAGIGVGIGGTGLCIRHKINSVVEEGAPAISRLLTERLSNRLDLTADQQRDVTETLNRTQQQLAQLRKQIRPQVQTLVRQTVLDIRAGLTPKQQQEFDTFIQPFRERWQDHLRQQDNADTI
;
A
#
# COMPACT_ATOMS: atom_id res chain seq x y z
N MET A 1 -28.50 -17.47 -32.85
CA MET A 1 -27.66 -16.26 -32.71
C MET A 1 -27.90 -15.53 -31.37
N THR A 2 -27.99 -16.22 -30.22
CA THR A 2 -28.37 -15.60 -28.92
C THR A 2 -27.39 -15.89 -27.77
N LYS A 3 -26.57 -16.94 -27.89
CA LYS A 3 -25.63 -17.37 -26.83
C LYS A 3 -24.49 -16.37 -26.59
N TRP A 4 -24.03 -15.67 -27.64
CA TRP A 4 -22.95 -14.68 -27.54
C TRP A 4 -23.41 -13.39 -26.83
N LYS A 5 -24.66 -12.97 -27.05
CA LYS A 5 -25.24 -11.82 -26.33
C LYS A 5 -25.34 -12.10 -24.82
N LEU A 6 -25.67 -13.34 -24.43
CA LEU A 6 -25.70 -13.73 -23.01
C LEU A 6 -24.32 -13.70 -22.35
N TRP A 7 -23.28 -14.14 -23.08
CA TRP A 7 -21.90 -14.09 -22.58
C TRP A 7 -21.38 -12.66 -22.39
N ILE A 8 -21.73 -11.75 -23.31
CA ILE A 8 -21.33 -10.34 -23.21
C ILE A 8 -21.96 -9.69 -21.97
N VAL A 9 -23.25 -9.92 -21.72
CA VAL A 9 -23.93 -9.39 -20.52
C VAL A 9 -23.31 -9.92 -19.24
N MET A 10 -22.95 -11.21 -19.19
CA MET A 10 -22.28 -11.82 -18.04
C MET A 10 -20.91 -11.18 -17.76
N VAL A 11 -20.09 -10.98 -18.79
CA VAL A 11 -18.77 -10.36 -18.66
C VAL A 11 -18.87 -8.90 -18.20
N VAL A 12 -19.87 -8.16 -18.69
CA VAL A 12 -20.10 -6.76 -18.28
C VAL A 12 -20.49 -6.65 -16.80
N ILE A 13 -21.40 -7.51 -16.32
CA ILE A 13 -21.79 -7.53 -14.90
C ILE A 13 -20.62 -7.95 -14.00
N PHE A 14 -19.82 -8.93 -14.45
CA PHE A 14 -18.64 -9.38 -13.72
C PHE A 14 -17.55 -8.29 -13.65
N ALA A 15 -17.28 -7.60 -14.75
CA ALA A 15 -16.35 -6.48 -14.80
C ALA A 15 -16.82 -5.30 -13.94
N ALA A 16 -18.13 -5.01 -13.94
CA ALA A 16 -18.71 -3.99 -13.06
C ALA A 16 -18.58 -4.38 -11.57
N GLY A 17 -18.82 -5.66 -11.23
CA GLY A 17 -18.62 -6.20 -9.88
C GLY A 17 -17.15 -6.13 -9.43
N ILE A 18 -16.19 -6.43 -10.30
CA ILE A 18 -14.76 -6.27 -10.04
C ILE A 18 -14.40 -4.79 -9.86
N GLY A 19 -14.93 -3.89 -10.69
CA GLY A 19 -14.71 -2.46 -10.56
C GLY A 19 -15.20 -1.90 -9.23
N VAL A 20 -16.37 -2.34 -8.76
CA VAL A 20 -16.93 -1.96 -7.45
C VAL A 20 -16.18 -2.63 -6.30
N GLY A 21 -15.71 -3.88 -6.46
CA GLY A 21 -14.91 -4.58 -5.46
C GLY A 21 -13.52 -3.95 -5.28
N ILE A 22 -12.78 -3.74 -6.38
CA ILE A 22 -11.46 -3.10 -6.37
C ILE A 22 -11.57 -1.64 -5.92
N GLY A 23 -12.59 -0.91 -6.39
CA GLY A 23 -12.84 0.48 -6.02
C GLY A 23 -13.27 0.64 -4.57
N GLY A 24 -14.23 -0.17 -4.10
CA GLY A 24 -14.81 -0.08 -2.75
C GLY A 24 -13.85 -0.57 -1.66
N THR A 25 -13.20 -1.71 -1.87
CA THR A 25 -12.15 -2.18 -0.94
C THR A 25 -10.94 -1.28 -0.98
N GLY A 26 -10.55 -0.77 -2.17
CA GLY A 26 -9.48 0.20 -2.32
C GLY A 26 -9.75 1.53 -1.60
N LEU A 27 -10.96 2.08 -1.67
CA LEU A 27 -11.32 3.33 -0.98
C LEU A 27 -11.40 3.16 0.55
N CYS A 28 -11.98 2.07 1.02
CA CYS A 28 -12.13 1.82 2.45
C CYS A 28 -10.78 1.55 3.12
N ILE A 29 -9.91 0.80 2.41
CA ILE A 29 -8.51 0.60 2.81
C ILE A 29 -7.74 1.93 2.74
N ARG A 30 -7.93 2.74 1.69
CA ARG A 30 -7.22 4.01 1.51
C ARG A 30 -7.61 5.06 2.54
N HIS A 31 -8.89 5.12 2.97
CA HIS A 31 -9.30 6.05 4.03
C HIS A 31 -8.73 5.65 5.40
N LYS A 32 -8.69 4.35 5.71
CA LYS A 32 -8.07 3.86 6.96
C LYS A 32 -6.55 3.85 6.94
N ILE A 33 -5.93 3.69 5.77
CA ILE A 33 -4.48 3.75 5.62
C ILE A 33 -4.00 5.20 5.59
N ASN A 34 -4.72 6.15 4.98
CA ASN A 34 -4.29 7.55 4.97
C ASN A 34 -4.23 8.13 6.37
N SER A 35 -5.22 7.87 7.23
CA SER A 35 -5.18 8.34 8.62
C SER A 35 -4.03 7.70 9.43
N VAL A 36 -3.73 6.42 9.17
CA VAL A 36 -2.61 5.70 9.79
C VAL A 36 -1.25 6.12 9.24
N VAL A 37 -1.19 6.61 8.01
CA VAL A 37 0.02 7.09 7.33
C VAL A 37 0.29 8.57 7.64
N GLU A 38 -0.74 9.40 7.81
CA GLU A 38 -0.62 10.83 8.17
C GLU A 38 -0.30 11.06 9.65
N GLU A 39 -0.82 10.24 10.58
CA GLU A 39 -0.42 10.33 12.00
C GLU A 39 0.89 9.57 12.33
N GLY A 40 1.38 8.76 11.39
CA GLY A 40 2.66 8.07 11.47
C GLY A 40 2.74 6.87 12.43
N ALA A 41 3.98 6.43 12.68
CA ALA A 41 4.34 5.35 13.62
C ALA A 41 3.64 5.40 15.00
N PRO A 42 3.40 6.56 15.63
CA PRO A 42 2.75 6.61 16.95
C PRO A 42 1.24 6.28 16.92
N ALA A 43 0.55 6.40 15.78
CA ALA A 43 -0.85 6.02 15.69
C ALA A 43 -1.02 4.49 15.73
N ILE A 44 -0.13 3.76 15.06
CA ILE A 44 -0.15 2.29 15.04
C ILE A 44 0.18 1.71 16.40
N SER A 45 1.19 2.27 17.10
CA SER A 45 1.56 1.80 18.44
C SER A 45 0.43 2.04 19.44
N ARG A 46 -0.27 3.18 19.37
CA ARG A 46 -1.46 3.45 20.19
C ARG A 46 -2.60 2.48 19.90
N LEU A 47 -2.94 2.26 18.63
CA LEU A 47 -4.02 1.34 18.23
C LEU A 47 -3.76 -0.10 18.68
N LEU A 48 -2.51 -0.56 18.59
CA LEU A 48 -2.10 -1.88 19.07
C LEU A 48 -2.11 -1.94 20.60
N THR A 49 -1.62 -0.89 21.27
CA THR A 49 -1.63 -0.81 22.72
C THR A 49 -3.06 -0.83 23.26
N GLU A 50 -3.99 -0.08 22.68
CA GLU A 50 -5.41 -0.10 23.07
C GLU A 50 -6.05 -1.48 22.89
N ARG A 51 -5.75 -2.16 21.77
CA ARG A 51 -6.22 -3.55 21.55
C ARG A 51 -5.64 -4.53 22.57
N LEU A 52 -4.35 -4.40 22.91
CA LEU A 52 -3.69 -5.22 23.91
C LEU A 52 -4.24 -4.91 25.31
N SER A 53 -4.45 -3.64 25.62
CA SER A 53 -5.02 -3.16 26.88
C SER A 53 -6.40 -3.73 27.11
N ASN A 54 -7.28 -3.66 26.12
CA ASN A 54 -8.66 -4.18 26.22
C ASN A 54 -8.74 -5.71 26.26
N ARG A 55 -7.70 -6.44 25.81
CA ARG A 55 -7.71 -7.91 25.74
C ARG A 55 -6.98 -8.56 26.91
N LEU A 56 -6.09 -7.84 27.56
CA LEU A 56 -5.25 -8.32 28.66
C LEU A 56 -5.51 -7.57 29.97
N ASP A 57 -6.44 -6.61 29.98
CA ASP A 57 -6.73 -5.70 31.09
C ASP A 57 -5.45 -5.06 31.66
N LEU A 58 -4.64 -4.47 30.76
CA LEU A 58 -3.36 -3.87 31.12
C LEU A 58 -3.56 -2.69 32.08
N THR A 59 -2.69 -2.61 33.10
CA THR A 59 -2.62 -1.44 33.98
C THR A 59 -1.99 -0.25 33.25
N ALA A 60 -2.14 0.97 33.79
CA ALA A 60 -1.59 2.18 33.19
C ALA A 60 -0.07 2.11 32.97
N ASP A 61 0.66 1.45 33.87
CA ASP A 61 2.12 1.30 33.75
C ASP A 61 2.48 0.25 32.68
N GLN A 62 1.76 -0.87 32.63
CA GLN A 62 1.94 -1.87 31.56
C GLN A 62 1.59 -1.30 30.18
N GLN A 63 0.59 -0.44 30.10
CA GLN A 63 0.21 0.25 28.87
C GLN A 63 1.35 1.15 28.36
N ARG A 64 2.04 1.87 29.27
CA ARG A 64 3.20 2.70 28.93
C ARG A 64 4.35 1.85 28.40
N ASP A 65 4.69 0.75 29.07
CA ASP A 65 5.79 -0.13 28.67
C ASP A 65 5.53 -0.79 27.31
N VAL A 66 4.29 -1.23 27.05
CA VAL A 66 3.89 -1.76 25.74
C VAL A 66 3.98 -0.69 24.66
N THR A 67 3.51 0.53 24.95
CA THR A 67 3.59 1.65 23.99
C THR A 67 5.04 1.96 23.63
N GLU A 68 5.93 2.02 24.62
CA GLU A 68 7.35 2.29 24.42
C GLU A 68 8.04 1.19 23.59
N THR A 69 7.77 -0.07 23.92
CA THR A 69 8.29 -1.22 23.18
C THR A 69 7.86 -1.19 21.71
N LEU A 70 6.58 -0.90 21.46
CA LEU A 70 6.04 -0.77 20.11
C LEU A 70 6.65 0.43 19.37
N ASN A 71 6.81 1.58 20.02
CA ASN A 71 7.46 2.75 19.43
C ASN A 71 8.90 2.45 19.01
N ARG A 72 9.68 1.80 19.88
CA ARG A 72 11.07 1.40 19.57
C ARG A 72 11.12 0.45 18.38
N THR A 73 10.23 -0.53 18.35
CA THR A 73 10.14 -1.50 17.23
C THR A 73 9.80 -0.77 15.93
N GLN A 74 8.87 0.18 15.96
CA GLN A 74 8.49 0.97 14.79
C GLN A 74 9.64 1.84 14.27
N GLN A 75 10.43 2.43 15.16
CA GLN A 75 11.63 3.18 14.77
C GLN A 75 12.66 2.26 14.07
N GLN A 76 12.91 1.06 14.61
CA GLN A 76 13.80 0.08 13.99
C GLN A 76 13.29 -0.36 12.61
N LEU A 77 12.00 -0.61 12.47
CA LEU A 77 11.38 -0.93 11.18
C LEU A 77 11.48 0.23 10.18
N ALA A 78 11.31 1.46 10.63
CA ALA A 78 11.47 2.64 9.79
C ALA A 78 12.92 2.77 9.28
N GLN A 79 13.91 2.55 10.15
CA GLN A 79 15.33 2.54 9.76
C GLN A 79 15.64 1.43 8.76
N LEU A 80 15.18 0.20 9.02
CA LEU A 80 15.37 -0.92 8.10
C LEU A 80 14.74 -0.65 6.73
N ARG A 81 13.54 -0.06 6.72
CA ARG A 81 12.87 0.33 5.49
C ARG A 81 13.70 1.34 4.70
N LYS A 82 14.30 2.35 5.36
CA LYS A 82 15.18 3.33 4.70
C LYS A 82 16.40 2.66 4.04
N GLN A 83 17.00 1.67 4.71
CA GLN A 83 18.17 0.96 4.20
C GLN A 83 17.86 0.09 2.97
N ILE A 84 16.73 -0.62 2.98
CA ILE A 84 16.35 -1.56 1.92
C ILE A 84 15.64 -0.87 0.74
N ARG A 85 15.03 0.31 0.98
CA ARG A 85 14.31 1.12 -0.03
C ARG A 85 15.04 1.27 -1.38
N PRO A 86 16.32 1.69 -1.46
CA PRO A 86 16.99 1.85 -2.76
C PRO A 86 17.14 0.53 -3.51
N GLN A 87 17.35 -0.58 -2.80
CA GLN A 87 17.48 -1.91 -3.41
C GLN A 87 16.16 -2.35 -4.03
N VAL A 88 15.05 -2.14 -3.31
CA VAL A 88 13.70 -2.43 -3.81
C VAL A 88 13.37 -1.59 -5.04
N GLN A 89 13.72 -0.31 -5.04
CA GLN A 89 13.49 0.57 -6.19
C GLN A 89 14.21 0.07 -7.45
N THR A 90 15.49 -0.29 -7.31
CA THR A 90 16.29 -0.82 -8.40
C THR A 90 15.69 -2.12 -8.92
N LEU A 91 15.31 -3.03 -8.02
CA LEU A 91 14.69 -4.31 -8.38
C LEU A 91 13.40 -4.09 -9.17
N VAL A 92 12.50 -3.25 -8.67
CA VAL A 92 11.21 -2.95 -9.34
C VAL A 92 11.44 -2.31 -10.70
N ARG A 93 12.38 -1.36 -10.82
CA ARG A 93 12.72 -0.73 -12.11
C ARG A 93 13.24 -1.77 -13.10
N GLN A 94 14.11 -2.67 -12.66
CA GLN A 94 14.65 -3.73 -13.51
C GLN A 94 13.53 -4.66 -13.99
N THR A 95 12.68 -5.14 -13.07
CA THR A 95 11.54 -6.00 -13.41
C THR A 95 10.61 -5.35 -14.44
N VAL A 96 10.36 -4.04 -14.33
CA VAL A 96 9.55 -3.31 -15.33
C VAL A 96 10.21 -3.31 -16.71
N LEU A 97 11.54 -3.14 -16.78
CA LEU A 97 12.28 -3.19 -18.05
C LEU A 97 12.26 -4.60 -18.65
N ASP A 98 12.46 -5.62 -17.82
CA ASP A 98 12.48 -7.02 -18.25
C ASP A 98 11.12 -7.45 -18.80
N ILE A 99 10.03 -7.07 -18.13
CA ILE A 99 8.66 -7.30 -18.64
C ILE A 99 8.47 -6.59 -19.98
N ARG A 100 8.85 -5.31 -20.06
CA ARG A 100 8.66 -4.49 -21.27
C ARG A 100 9.44 -5.03 -22.48
N ALA A 101 10.61 -5.61 -22.26
CA ALA A 101 11.44 -6.22 -23.30
C ALA A 101 10.76 -7.43 -24.00
N GLY A 102 9.89 -8.15 -23.28
CA GLY A 102 9.14 -9.29 -23.82
C GLY A 102 7.84 -8.91 -24.54
N LEU A 103 7.49 -7.62 -24.62
CA LEU A 103 6.21 -7.15 -25.16
C LEU A 103 6.35 -6.59 -26.58
N THR A 104 5.32 -6.78 -27.39
CA THR A 104 5.19 -6.09 -28.69
C THR A 104 4.97 -4.58 -28.50
N PRO A 105 5.25 -3.73 -29.51
CA PRO A 105 5.10 -2.28 -29.39
C PRO A 105 3.71 -1.83 -28.90
N LYS A 106 2.63 -2.48 -29.38
CA LYS A 106 1.27 -2.20 -28.94
C LYS A 106 1.06 -2.57 -27.47
N GLN A 107 1.61 -3.69 -27.02
CA GLN A 107 1.51 -4.12 -25.62
C GLN A 107 2.37 -3.26 -24.69
N GLN A 108 3.51 -2.74 -25.16
CA GLN A 108 4.33 -1.81 -24.39
C GLN A 108 3.57 -0.52 -24.07
N GLN A 109 2.79 0.01 -25.01
CA GLN A 109 1.98 1.22 -24.79
C GLN A 109 0.88 0.99 -23.74
N GLU A 110 0.18 -0.14 -23.80
CA GLU A 110 -0.82 -0.54 -22.80
C GLU A 110 -0.16 -0.77 -21.42
N PHE A 111 0.99 -1.42 -21.39
CA PHE A 111 1.74 -1.67 -20.17
C PHE A 111 2.24 -0.37 -19.52
N ASP A 112 2.82 0.55 -20.30
CA ASP A 112 3.30 1.85 -19.82
C ASP A 112 2.14 2.67 -19.21
N THR A 113 0.96 2.63 -19.83
CA THR A 113 -0.27 3.25 -19.30
C THR A 113 -0.74 2.58 -18.00
N PHE A 114 -0.71 1.25 -17.95
CA PHE A 114 -1.11 0.47 -16.77
C PHE A 114 -0.21 0.75 -15.55
N ILE A 115 1.10 0.87 -15.76
CA ILE A 115 2.06 1.09 -14.65
C ILE A 115 2.17 2.56 -14.22
N GLN A 116 1.74 3.51 -15.05
CA GLN A 116 1.83 4.94 -14.78
C GLN A 116 1.28 5.34 -13.39
N PRO A 117 0.04 4.98 -13.00
CA PRO A 117 -0.50 5.37 -11.69
C PRO A 117 0.27 4.73 -10.52
N PHE A 118 0.89 3.57 -10.72
CA PHE A 118 1.74 2.94 -9.70
C PHE A 118 3.07 3.68 -9.57
N ARG A 119 3.65 4.11 -10.70
CA ARG A 119 4.91 4.88 -10.73
C ARG A 119 4.75 6.25 -10.07
N GLU A 120 3.66 6.94 -10.34
CA GLU A 120 3.34 8.25 -9.73
C GLU A 120 3.18 8.13 -8.22
N ARG A 121 2.32 7.22 -7.74
CA ARG A 121 2.14 6.97 -6.31
C ARG A 121 3.44 6.59 -5.61
N TRP A 122 4.25 5.76 -6.25
CA TRP A 122 5.55 5.38 -5.71
C TRP A 122 6.44 6.62 -5.57
N GLN A 123 6.60 7.42 -6.63
CA GLN A 123 7.38 8.67 -6.60
C GLN A 123 6.89 9.66 -5.55
N ASP A 124 5.57 9.80 -5.37
CA ASP A 124 5.00 10.71 -4.38
C ASP A 124 5.31 10.25 -2.95
N HIS A 125 5.18 8.95 -2.66
CA HIS A 125 5.64 8.40 -1.38
C HIS A 125 7.13 8.58 -1.17
N LEU A 126 7.94 8.49 -2.23
CA LEU A 126 9.38 8.74 -2.13
C LEU A 126 9.69 10.20 -1.77
N ARG A 127 8.97 11.16 -2.38
CA ARG A 127 9.13 12.60 -2.14
C ARG A 127 8.68 13.02 -0.75
N GLN A 128 7.52 12.55 -0.32
CA GLN A 128 6.99 12.86 1.01
C GLN A 128 7.94 12.40 2.13
N GLN A 129 8.60 11.26 1.93
CA GLN A 129 9.50 10.70 2.93
C GLN A 129 10.87 11.40 2.96
N ASP A 130 11.40 11.87 1.82
CA ASP A 130 12.62 12.69 1.75
C ASP A 130 12.42 14.05 2.44
N ASN A 131 11.27 14.68 2.22
CA ASN A 131 10.92 15.95 2.86
C ASN A 131 10.77 15.80 4.39
N ALA A 132 10.29 14.65 4.88
CA ALA A 132 10.18 14.37 6.31
C ALA A 132 11.53 14.14 7.01
N ASP A 133 12.59 13.80 6.26
CA ASP A 133 13.94 13.54 6.78
C ASP A 133 14.86 14.77 6.74
N THR A 134 14.43 15.86 6.08
CA THR A 134 15.22 17.10 5.88
C THR A 134 14.87 18.20 6.91
N ILE A 135 13.92 17.96 7.81
CA ILE A 135 13.48 18.90 8.87
C ILE A 135 14.02 18.47 10.23
#